data_AF-A0A172Z4T5-F1
#
_entry.id   AF-A0A172Z4T5-F1
#
_cell.length_a   1.000
_cell.length_b   1.000
_cell.length_c   1.000
_cell.angle_alpha   90.00
_cell.angle_beta   90.00
_cell.angle_gamma   90.00
#
_symmetry.space_group_name_H-M   'P 1'
#
loop_
_entity.id
_entity.type
_entity.pdbx_description
1 polymer ?
#
loop_
_entity_poly.entity_id
_entity_poly.type
_entity_poly.pdbx_seq_one_letter_code
_entity_poly.pdbx_strand_id
1 'polypeptide(L)' 'MNIAQRDHQNAVSWIEGEIDNMIRDLGKANASAAATSCVTLAFMLRVIDEAEHRYFRARIDKIYANYNASTSTAA' A
#
# COMPACT_ATOMS: atom_id res chain seq x y z
N MET A 1 -5.59 13.69 22.23
CA MET A 1 -5.06 12.87 21.13
C MET A 1 -3.54 13.01 21.14
N ASN A 2 -2.81 11.91 21.34
CA ASN A 2 -1.35 11.92 21.36
C ASN A 2 -0.80 12.21 19.95
N ILE A 3 0.31 12.96 19.83
CA ILE A 3 0.92 13.33 18.55
C ILE A 3 1.27 12.07 17.75
N ALA A 4 1.88 11.07 18.40
CA ALA A 4 2.21 9.79 17.78
C ALA A 4 0.99 9.04 17.22
N GLN A 5 -0.15 9.08 17.90
CA GLN A 5 -1.38 8.45 17.41
C GLN A 5 -1.95 9.18 16.19
N ARG A 6 -1.83 10.52 16.15
CA ARG A 6 -2.23 11.31 14.99
C ARG A 6 -1.32 11.06 13.79
N ASP A 7 -0.01 11.03 14.02
CA ASP A 7 0.97 10.77 12.96
C ASP A 7 0.80 9.37 12.38
N HIS A 8 0.55 8.38 13.25
CA HIS A 8 0.16 7.04 12.87
C HIS A 8 -1.07 7.03 11.97
N GLN A 9 -2.17 7.66 12.42
CA GLN A 9 -3.42 7.67 11.67
C GLN A 9 -3.28 8.40 10.33
N ASN A 10 -2.53 9.50 10.28
CA ASN A 10 -2.23 10.21 9.04
C ASN A 10 -1.45 9.34 8.05
N ALA A 11 -0.43 8.63 8.53
CA ALA A 11 0.36 7.73 7.69
C ALA A 11 -0.48 6.57 7.14
N VAL A 12 -1.33 5.96 7.97
CA VAL A 12 -2.26 4.91 7.53
C VAL A 12 -3.21 5.46 6.46
N SER A 13 -3.82 6.63 6.67
CA SER A 13 -4.70 7.24 5.67
C SER A 13 -3.98 7.56 4.35
N TRP A 14 -2.72 7.98 4.40
CA TRP A 14 -1.92 8.21 3.19
C TRP A 14 -1.59 6.92 2.46
N ILE A 15 -1.19 5.87 3.17
CA ILE A 15 -0.92 4.54 2.60
C ILE A 15 -2.17 4.01 1.91
N GLU A 16 -3.33 4.09 2.55
CA GLU A 16 -4.61 3.66 1.98
C GLU A 16 -4.95 4.45 0.70
N GLY A 17 -4.76 5.77 0.71
CA GLY A 17 -4.99 6.61 -0.46
C GLY A 17 -4.09 6.24 -1.65
N GLU A 18 -2.81 5.94 -1.38
CA GLU A 18 -1.89 5.51 -2.44
C GLU A 18 -2.19 4.11 -2.95
N ILE A 19 -2.69 3.20 -2.10
CA ILE A 19 -3.19 1.89 -2.53
C ILE A 19 -4.43 2.05 -3.42
N ASP A 20 -5.35 2.96 -3.08
CA ASP A 20 -6.52 3.25 -3.92
C ASP A 20 -6.13 3.88 -5.27
N ASN A 21 -5.15 4.79 -5.27
CA ASN A 21 -4.59 5.34 -6.50
C ASN A 21 -3.95 4.24 -7.36
N MET A 22 -3.16 3.36 -6.75
CA MET A 22 -2.60 2.19 -7.43
C MET A 22 -3.69 1.31 -8.06
N ILE A 23 -4.79 1.05 -7.34
CA ILE A 23 -5.93 0.26 -7.86
C ILE A 23 -6.59 0.93 -9.08
N ARG A 24 -6.67 2.26 -9.11
CA ARG A 24 -7.21 2.99 -10.28
C ARG A 24 -6.28 2.94 -11.48
N ASP A 25 -4.97 2.98 -11.23
CA ASP A 25 -3.92 2.97 -12.24
C ASP A 25 -3.36 1.56 -12.51
N LEU A 26 -4.11 0.53 -12.12
CA LEU A 26 -3.61 -0.84 -12.12
C LEU A 26 -3.26 -1.32 -13.53
N GLY A 27 -2.05 -1.84 -13.70
CA GLY A 27 -1.49 -2.23 -15.00
C GLY A 27 -0.61 -1.16 -15.66
N LYS A 28 -0.58 0.08 -15.15
CA LYS A 28 0.42 1.08 -15.57
C LYS A 28 1.77 0.78 -14.95
N ALA A 29 2.83 1.11 -15.69
CA ALA A 29 4.19 1.08 -15.15
C ALA A 29 4.28 1.97 -13.90
N ASN A 30 4.87 1.45 -12.83
CA ASN A 30 5.08 2.13 -11.55
C ASN A 30 3.81 2.46 -10.73
N ALA A 31 2.64 1.89 -11.04
CA ALA A 31 1.43 2.10 -10.24
C ALA A 31 1.63 1.74 -8.75
N SER A 32 2.43 0.70 -8.46
CA SER A 32 2.75 0.29 -7.09
C SER A 32 3.93 1.00 -6.45
N ALA A 33 4.68 1.79 -7.21
CA ALA A 33 5.90 2.41 -6.72
C ALA A 33 5.58 3.42 -5.62
N ALA A 34 4.53 4.23 -5.81
CA ALA A 34 4.11 5.22 -4.83
C ALA A 34 3.62 4.55 -3.53
N ALA A 35 2.67 3.61 -3.63
CA ALA A 35 2.16 2.86 -2.47
C ALA A 35 3.28 2.11 -1.72
N THR A 36 4.17 1.43 -2.43
CA THR A 36 5.33 0.73 -1.83
C THR A 36 6.27 1.71 -1.12
N SER A 37 6.54 2.86 -1.71
CA SER A 37 7.43 3.88 -1.15
C SER A 37 6.83 4.48 0.12
N CYS A 38 5.52 4.78 0.13
CA CYS A 38 4.82 5.29 1.30
C CYS A 38 4.83 4.28 2.46
N VAL A 39 4.55 3.01 2.18
CA VAL A 39 4.61 1.93 3.17
C VAL A 39 6.02 1.80 3.76
N THR A 40 7.04 1.82 2.92
CA THR A 40 8.45 1.73 3.35
C THR A 40 8.85 2.94 4.20
N LEU A 41 8.46 4.15 3.79
CA LEU A 41 8.77 5.38 4.50
C LEU A 41 8.10 5.40 5.89
N ALA A 42 6.83 5.03 5.98
CA ALA A 42 6.11 4.95 7.25
C ALA A 42 6.78 3.98 8.24
N PHE A 43 7.28 2.84 7.74
CA PHE A 43 8.02 1.87 8.55
C PHE A 43 9.38 2.41 9.00
N MET A 44 10.14 3.03 8.10
CA MET A 44 11.44 3.66 8.43
C MET A 44 11.31 4.76 9.49
N LEU A 45 10.23 5.55 9.42
CA LEU A 45 9.92 6.59 10.38
C LEU A 45 9.33 6.06 11.71
N ARG A 46 9.19 4.73 11.86
CA ARG A 46 8.59 4.06 13.02
C ARG A 46 7.16 4.51 13.32
N VAL A 47 6.45 4.94 12.27
CA VAL A 47 5.05 5.37 12.37
C VAL A 47 4.10 4.17 12.31
N ILE A 48 4.51 3.09 11.66
CA ILE A 48 3.83 1.79 11.64
C ILE A 48 4.76 0.70 12.18
N ASP A 49 4.19 -0.36 12.72
CA ASP A 49 4.98 -1.51 13.20
C ASP A 49 5.27 -2.56 12.11
N GLU A 50 6.00 -3.63 12.46
CA GLU A 50 6.35 -4.69 11.50
C GLU A 50 5.12 -5.46 11.00
N ALA A 51 4.11 -5.68 11.86
CA ALA A 51 2.90 -6.40 11.48
C ALA A 51 2.10 -5.60 10.46
N GLU A 52 1.99 -4.28 10.66
CA GLU A 52 1.36 -3.37 9.71
C GLU A 52 2.13 -3.26 8.40
N HIS A 53 3.46 -3.15 8.47
CA HIS A 53 4.31 -3.15 7.29
C HIS A 53 4.10 -4.44 6.45
N ARG A 54 4.07 -5.60 7.10
CA ARG A 54 3.79 -6.89 6.46
C ARG A 54 2.37 -6.95 5.89
N TYR A 55 1.38 -6.42 6.61
CA TYR A 55 0.00 -6.36 6.18
C TYR A 55 -0.17 -5.56 4.89
N PHE A 56 0.37 -4.33 4.83
CA PHE A 56 0.28 -3.50 3.64
C PHE A 56 1.02 -4.12 2.45
N ARG A 57 2.19 -4.72 2.68
CA ARG A 57 2.93 -5.40 1.63
C ARG A 57 2.16 -6.57 1.04
N ALA A 58 1.63 -7.45 1.89
CA ALA A 58 0.82 -8.59 1.47
C ALA A 58 -0.45 -8.16 0.72
N ARG A 59 -1.05 -7.03 1.12
CA ARG A 59 -2.22 -6.46 0.43
C ARG A 59 -1.87 -5.98 -0.98
N ILE A 60 -0.76 -5.25 -1.15
CA ILE A 60 -0.28 -4.83 -2.48
C ILE A 60 -0.04 -6.06 -3.37
N ASP A 61 0.65 -7.08 -2.85
CA ASP A 61 0.95 -8.30 -3.60
C ASP A 61 -0.33 -9.04 -4.01
N LYS A 62 -1.32 -9.13 -3.10
CA LYS A 62 -2.62 -9.75 -3.39
C LYS A 62 -3.39 -9.02 -4.48
N ILE A 63 -3.33 -7.69 -4.51
CA ILE A 63 -3.98 -6.89 -5.55
C ILE A 63 -3.40 -7.24 -6.94
N TYR A 64 -2.07 -7.34 -7.06
CA TYR A 64 -1.43 -7.75 -8.31
C TYR A 64 -1.71 -9.21 -8.69
N ALA A 65 -1.69 -10.12 -7.72
CA ALA A 65 -2.03 -11.51 -7.96
C ALA A 65 -3.45 -11.66 -8.53
N ASN A 66 -4.42 -10.95 -7.95
CA ASN A 66 -5.80 -10.94 -8.41
C ASN A 66 -5.95 -10.35 -9.81
N TYR A 67 -5.23 -9.26 -10.11
CA TYR A 67 -5.26 -8.66 -11.44
C TYR A 67 -4.66 -9.59 -12.50
N ASN A 68 -3.50 -10.17 -12.23
CA ASN A 68 -2.84 -11.11 -13.14
C ASN A 68 -3.67 -12.38 -13.37
N ALA A 69 -4.37 -12.88 -12.34
CA ALA A 69 -5.31 -13.99 -12.48
C ALA A 69 -6.52 -13.60 -13.35
N SER A 70 -7.04 -12.38 -13.19
CA SER A 70 -8.16 -11.86 -13.99
C SER A 70 -7.78 -11.68 -15.46
N THR A 71 -6.57 -11.17 -15.75
CA THR A 71 -6.09 -11.01 -17.13
C THR A 71 -5.74 -12.34 -17.77
N SER A 72 -5.21 -13.31 -17.02
CA SER A 72 -4.88 -14.65 -17.52
C SER A 72 -6.12 -15.50 -17.83
N THR A 73 -7.25 -15.24 -17.18
CA THR A 73 -8.54 -15.92 -17.45
C THR A 73 -9.25 -15.35 -18.68
N ALA A 74 -8.85 -14.17 -19.16
CA ALA A 74 -9.44 -13.49 -20.31
C ALA A 74 -8.71 -13.75 -21.64
N ALA A 75 -7.71 -14.64 -21.66
CA ALA A 75 -6.86 -14.97 -22.81
C ALA A 75 -7.19 -16.34 -23.41
#